data_AF-A0A9X8QRX1-F1
#
_entry.id   AF-A0A9X8QRX1-F1
#
_cell.length_a   1.000
_cell.length_b   1.000
_cell.length_c   1.000
_cell.angle_alpha   90.00
_cell.angle_beta   90.00
_cell.angle_gamma   90.00
#
_symmetry.space_group_name_H-M   'P 1'
#
loop_
_entity.id
_entity.type
_entity.pdbx_description
1 polymer ?
#
loop_
_entity_poly.entity_id
_entity_poly.type
_entity_poly.pdbx_seq_one_letter_code
_entity_poly.pdbx_strand_id
1 'polypeptide(L)'
;MSTDEPREAADAATVRRRTLRQAALALGTGALAAGYLWHTDPHQPGQLLIPCPFRMLTGLLCPFCGGTRMAYDLMHGDVATAFQDNAVLLALGVPALAYVLVRWLVEGLRGRRRSLKLTARGNAVVLGIAAVWMVGRNLVHLIG
;
A
#
# COMPACT_ATOMS: atom_id res chain seq x y z
N MET A 1 -1.91 -23.17 38.60
CA MET A 1 -1.30 -23.35 37.26
C MET A 1 -2.33 -23.75 36.18
N SER A 2 -3.65 -23.48 36.31
CA SER A 2 -4.66 -24.00 35.36
C SER A 2 -5.76 -23.02 34.93
N THR A 3 -5.75 -21.78 35.41
CA THR A 3 -6.87 -20.83 35.18
C THR A 3 -6.69 -19.92 33.96
N ASP A 4 -5.48 -19.82 33.37
CA ASP A 4 -5.24 -18.93 32.22
C ASP A 4 -5.35 -19.63 30.85
N GLU A 5 -5.21 -20.94 30.78
CA GLU A 5 -5.25 -21.71 29.52
C GLU A 5 -6.56 -21.55 28.72
N PRO A 6 -7.77 -21.55 29.35
CA PRO A 6 -9.03 -21.32 28.64
C PRO A 6 -9.13 -19.88 28.08
N ARG A 7 -8.54 -18.92 28.81
CA ARG A 7 -8.58 -17.49 28.46
C ARG A 7 -7.62 -17.19 27.31
N GLU A 8 -6.42 -17.77 27.34
CA GLU A 8 -5.41 -17.61 26.30
C GLU A 8 -5.85 -18.24 24.96
N ALA A 9 -6.50 -19.41 25.00
CA ALA A 9 -7.09 -20.04 23.82
C ALA A 9 -8.25 -19.21 23.23
N ALA A 10 -9.12 -18.64 24.08
CA ALA A 10 -10.21 -17.77 23.66
C ALA A 10 -9.70 -16.45 23.04
N ASP A 11 -8.64 -15.87 23.61
CA ASP A 11 -7.99 -14.67 23.09
C ASP A 11 -7.35 -14.93 21.71
N ALA A 12 -6.64 -16.05 21.55
CA ALA A 12 -6.04 -16.46 20.27
C ALA A 12 -7.11 -16.66 19.18
N ALA A 13 -8.22 -17.32 19.51
CA ALA A 13 -9.34 -17.52 18.58
C ALA A 13 -9.99 -16.18 18.17
N THR A 14 -10.11 -15.24 19.11
CA THR A 14 -10.64 -13.90 18.85
C THR A 14 -9.73 -13.08 17.94
N VAL A 15 -8.40 -13.15 18.15
CA VAL A 15 -7.40 -12.51 17.28
C VAL A 15 -7.51 -13.05 15.86
N ARG A 16 -7.54 -14.38 15.69
CA ARG A 16 -7.62 -15.03 14.38
C ARG A 16 -8.89 -14.64 13.62
N ARG A 17 -10.05 -14.65 14.27
CA ARG A 17 -11.33 -14.23 13.65
C ARG A 17 -11.28 -12.77 13.19
N ARG A 18 -10.69 -11.88 13.99
CA ARG A 18 -10.56 -10.46 13.65
C ARG A 18 -9.62 -10.26 12.45
N THR A 19 -8.46 -10.94 12.44
CA THR A 19 -7.52 -10.90 11.31
C THR A 19 -8.18 -11.39 10.02
N LEU A 20 -8.89 -12.51 10.06
CA LEU A 20 -9.61 -13.04 8.90
C LEU A 20 -10.68 -12.07 8.40
N ARG A 21 -11.48 -11.48 9.30
CA ARG A 21 -12.48 -10.47 8.92
C ARG A 21 -11.83 -9.25 8.27
N GLN A 22 -10.73 -8.76 8.84
CA GLN A 22 -10.00 -7.60 8.28
C GLN A 22 -9.39 -7.93 6.92
N ALA A 23 -8.79 -9.11 6.76
CA ALA A 23 -8.27 -9.57 5.48
C ALA A 23 -9.37 -9.71 4.42
N ALA A 24 -10.52 -10.29 4.79
CA ALA A 24 -11.67 -10.42 3.89
C ALA A 24 -12.21 -9.06 3.46
N LEU A 25 -12.35 -8.10 4.40
CA LEU A 25 -12.77 -6.75 4.07
C LEU A 25 -11.77 -6.04 3.15
N ALA A 26 -10.47 -6.15 3.44
CA ALA A 26 -9.42 -5.54 2.62
C ALA A 26 -9.37 -6.14 1.20
N LEU A 27 -9.53 -7.45 1.08
CA LEU A 27 -9.62 -8.13 -0.22
C LEU A 27 -10.89 -7.71 -0.97
N GLY A 28 -12.04 -7.63 -0.30
CA GLY A 28 -13.29 -7.19 -0.91
C GLY A 28 -13.20 -5.75 -1.42
N THR A 29 -12.67 -4.83 -0.61
CA THR A 29 -12.49 -3.43 -1.04
C THR A 29 -11.44 -3.30 -2.14
N GLY A 30 -10.35 -4.08 -2.05
CA GLY A 30 -9.30 -4.12 -3.06
C GLY A 30 -9.81 -4.64 -4.41
N ALA A 31 -10.63 -5.70 -4.41
CA ALA A 31 -11.21 -6.26 -5.62
C ALA A 31 -12.20 -5.28 -6.27
N LEU A 32 -13.01 -4.57 -5.49
CA LEU A 32 -13.90 -3.52 -6.01
C LEU A 32 -13.11 -2.36 -6.63
N ALA A 33 -12.05 -1.91 -5.96
CA ALA A 33 -11.19 -0.86 -6.49
C ALA A 33 -10.46 -1.30 -7.76
N ALA A 34 -9.94 -2.54 -7.80
CA ALA A 34 -9.29 -3.12 -8.97
C ALA A 34 -10.28 -3.27 -10.13
N GLY A 35 -11.50 -3.76 -9.89
CA GLY A 35 -12.53 -3.89 -10.91
C GLY A 35 -12.94 -2.54 -11.50
N TYR A 36 -13.05 -1.49 -10.67
CA TYR A 36 -13.28 -0.14 -11.16
C TYR A 36 -12.12 0.35 -12.02
N LEU A 37 -10.90 0.22 -11.52
CA LEU A 37 -9.69 0.71 -12.18
C LEU A 37 -9.39 -0.05 -13.47
N TRP A 38 -9.72 -1.34 -13.56
CA TRP A 38 -9.63 -2.13 -14.80
C TRP A 38 -10.38 -1.50 -15.96
N HIS A 39 -11.55 -0.90 -15.69
CA HIS A 39 -12.38 -0.25 -16.72
C HIS A 39 -12.15 1.26 -16.85
N THR A 40 -11.34 1.86 -15.98
CA THR A 40 -11.22 3.31 -15.81
C THR A 40 -9.75 3.69 -15.93
N ASP A 41 -9.31 4.05 -17.14
CA ASP A 41 -7.92 4.42 -17.44
C ASP A 41 -7.48 5.74 -16.76
N PRO A 42 -6.63 5.70 -15.71
CA PRO A 42 -6.17 6.88 -14.99
C PRO A 42 -5.18 7.76 -15.78
N HIS A 43 -4.78 7.34 -16.98
CA HIS A 43 -3.97 8.14 -17.89
C HIS A 43 -4.80 9.20 -18.62
N GLN A 44 -6.10 8.95 -18.81
CA GLN A 44 -6.99 9.84 -19.55
C GLN A 44 -7.71 10.87 -18.66
N PRO A 45 -7.83 12.14 -19.08
CA PRO A 45 -8.65 13.13 -18.40
C PRO A 45 -10.15 12.87 -18.60
N GLY A 46 -11.00 13.34 -17.67
CA GLY A 46 -12.47 13.30 -17.82
C GLY A 46 -13.16 12.08 -17.24
N GLN A 47 -12.44 11.20 -16.55
CA GLN A 47 -13.01 10.07 -15.82
C GLN A 47 -13.45 10.50 -14.41
N LEU A 48 -14.23 9.67 -13.71
CA LEU A 48 -14.67 9.90 -12.31
C LEU A 48 -13.52 9.80 -11.28
N LEU A 49 -12.29 10.08 -11.72
CA LEU A 49 -11.09 10.21 -10.93
C LEU A 49 -10.88 11.69 -10.67
N ILE A 50 -10.92 12.10 -9.40
CA ILE A 50 -10.71 13.49 -9.00
C ILE A 50 -9.37 13.97 -9.58
N PRO A 51 -9.35 15.04 -10.40
CA PRO A 51 -8.10 15.55 -10.96
C PRO A 51 -7.15 15.90 -9.82
N CYS A 52 -5.91 15.38 -9.88
CA CYS A 52 -4.92 15.55 -8.83
C CYS A 52 -4.57 17.05 -8.67
N PRO A 53 -4.96 17.72 -7.58
CA PRO A 53 -4.67 19.14 -7.42
C PRO A 53 -3.16 19.39 -7.36
N PHE A 54 -2.39 18.46 -6.79
CA PHE A 54 -0.93 18.54 -6.76
C PHE A 54 -0.31 18.59 -8.17
N ARG A 55 -0.80 17.76 -9.11
CA ARG A 55 -0.36 17.79 -10.50
C ARG A 55 -0.76 19.08 -11.21
N MET A 56 -1.95 19.61 -10.92
CA MET A 56 -2.40 20.88 -11.49
C MET A 56 -1.56 22.06 -11.01
N LEU A 57 -1.14 22.06 -9.73
CA LEU A 57 -0.33 23.11 -9.14
C LEU A 57 1.17 23.02 -9.48
N THR A 58 1.70 21.82 -9.63
CA THR A 58 3.17 21.61 -9.73
C THR A 58 3.64 20.95 -11.02
N GLY A 59 2.72 20.42 -11.85
CA GLY A 59 3.05 19.59 -13.01
C GLY A 59 3.45 18.15 -12.65
N LEU A 60 3.65 17.83 -11.37
CA LEU A 60 4.23 16.57 -10.91
C LEU A 60 3.16 15.57 -10.43
N LEU A 61 3.41 14.28 -10.61
CA LEU A 61 2.54 13.22 -10.06
C LEU A 61 2.80 13.03 -8.56
N CYS A 62 1.76 13.15 -7.74
CA CYS A 62 1.87 12.81 -6.31
C CYS A 62 1.96 11.27 -6.14
N PRO A 63 2.53 10.76 -5.03
CA PRO A 63 2.74 9.31 -4.84
C PRO A 63 1.43 8.51 -4.87
N PHE A 64 0.31 9.15 -4.54
CA PHE A 64 -1.02 8.54 -4.57
C PHE A 64 -1.51 8.35 -6.01
N CYS A 65 -1.45 9.39 -6.84
CA CYS A 65 -1.88 9.32 -8.24
C CYS A 65 -0.93 8.51 -9.12
N GLY A 66 0.38 8.60 -8.88
CA GLY A 66 1.36 7.72 -9.54
C GLY A 66 1.23 6.26 -9.10
N GLY A 67 0.82 6.00 -7.85
CA GLY A 67 0.50 4.65 -7.38
C GLY A 67 -0.75 4.05 -8.05
N THR A 68 -1.78 4.86 -8.31
CA THR A 68 -2.98 4.42 -9.03
C THR A 68 -2.68 4.07 -10.49
N ARG A 69 -1.87 4.87 -11.19
CA ARG A 69 -1.47 4.58 -12.58
C ARG A 69 -0.54 3.36 -12.67
N MET A 70 0.45 3.27 -11.78
CA MET A 70 1.27 2.08 -11.62
C MET A 70 0.42 0.81 -11.40
N ALA A 71 -0.61 0.90 -10.55
CA ALA A 71 -1.52 -0.23 -10.32
C ALA A 71 -2.34 -0.59 -11.57
N TYR A 72 -2.81 0.42 -12.33
CA TYR A 72 -3.50 0.20 -13.62
C TYR A 72 -2.60 -0.53 -14.61
N ASP A 73 -1.39 -0.04 -14.83
CA ASP A 73 -0.45 -0.61 -15.78
C ASP A 73 -0.04 -2.04 -15.38
N LEU A 74 0.21 -2.28 -14.08
CA LEU A 74 0.46 -3.63 -13.56
C LEU A 74 -0.69 -4.59 -13.82
N MET A 75 -1.94 -4.15 -13.65
CA MET A 75 -3.12 -4.98 -13.92
C MET A 75 -3.20 -5.36 -15.41
N HIS A 76 -2.80 -4.45 -16.31
CA HIS A 76 -2.77 -4.69 -17.75
C HIS A 76 -1.49 -5.39 -18.25
N GLY A 77 -0.56 -5.71 -17.34
CA GLY A 77 0.69 -6.41 -17.66
C GLY A 77 1.81 -5.51 -18.17
N ASP A 78 1.64 -4.19 -18.14
CA ASP A 78 2.67 -3.23 -18.56
C ASP A 78 3.57 -2.84 -17.39
N VAL A 79 4.53 -3.72 -17.10
CA VAL A 79 5.51 -3.49 -16.01
C VAL A 79 6.44 -2.32 -16.33
N ALA A 80 6.72 -2.06 -17.62
CA ALA A 80 7.61 -0.99 -18.03
C ALA A 80 6.99 0.37 -17.74
N THR A 81 5.74 0.58 -18.15
CA THR A 81 5.02 1.83 -17.88
C THR A 81 4.71 1.98 -16.39
N ALA A 82 4.38 0.89 -15.69
CA ALA A 82 4.24 0.92 -14.23
C ALA A 82 5.52 1.38 -13.51
N PHE A 83 6.70 0.98 -14.01
CA PHE A 83 7.97 1.44 -13.47
C PHE A 83 8.20 2.94 -13.73
N GLN A 84 7.83 3.45 -14.91
CA GLN A 84 7.88 4.89 -15.19
C GLN A 84 6.92 5.69 -14.30
N ASP A 85 5.75 5.12 -14.04
CA ASP A 85 4.73 5.74 -13.19
C ASP A 85 5.16 5.85 -11.73
N ASN A 86 5.82 4.82 -11.18
CA ASN A 86 6.31 4.86 -9.81
C ASN A 86 7.39 3.80 -9.46
N ALA A 87 8.59 3.93 -10.05
CA ALA A 87 9.71 3.00 -9.87
C ALA A 87 10.01 2.60 -8.41
N VAL A 88 10.00 3.53 -7.46
CA VAL A 88 10.29 3.22 -6.05
C VAL A 88 9.12 2.61 -5.32
N LEU A 89 7.89 3.05 -5.60
CA LEU A 89 6.74 2.36 -5.04
C LEU A 89 6.73 0.91 -5.55
N LEU A 90 7.05 0.68 -6.82
CA LEU A 90 7.16 -0.65 -7.41
C LEU A 90 8.32 -1.46 -6.81
N ALA A 91 9.53 -0.90 -6.76
CA ALA A 91 10.73 -1.63 -6.37
C ALA A 91 10.91 -1.79 -4.86
N LEU A 92 10.45 -0.83 -4.06
CA LEU A 92 10.64 -0.81 -2.60
C LEU A 92 9.30 -0.87 -1.85
N GLY A 93 8.32 -0.09 -2.30
CA GLY A 93 7.03 0.02 -1.64
C GLY A 93 6.21 -1.27 -1.68
N VAL A 94 6.09 -1.90 -2.85
CA VAL A 94 5.35 -3.15 -3.05
C VAL A 94 5.97 -4.29 -2.23
N PRO A 95 7.29 -4.57 -2.29
CA PRO A 95 7.89 -5.59 -1.42
C PRO A 95 7.76 -5.30 0.07
N ALA A 96 7.93 -4.04 0.50
CA ALA A 96 7.80 -3.68 1.91
C ALA A 96 6.35 -3.85 2.41
N LEU A 97 5.36 -3.42 1.62
CA LEU A 97 3.95 -3.60 1.92
C LEU A 97 3.59 -5.09 1.97
N ALA A 98 4.03 -5.87 0.99
CA ALA A 98 3.82 -7.32 0.96
C ALA A 98 4.41 -8.00 2.21
N TYR A 99 5.64 -7.64 2.59
CA TYR A 99 6.27 -8.16 3.80
C TYR A 99 5.46 -7.86 5.07
N VAL A 100 5.01 -6.61 5.25
CA VAL A 100 4.21 -6.21 6.41
C VAL A 100 2.88 -6.95 6.45
N LEU A 101 2.19 -7.06 5.31
CA LEU A 101 0.90 -7.77 5.21
C LEU A 101 1.04 -9.26 5.49
N VAL A 102 2.04 -9.93 4.92
CA VAL A 102 2.32 -11.36 5.16
C VAL A 102 2.63 -11.59 6.63
N ARG A 103 3.49 -10.76 7.23
CA ARG A 103 3.84 -10.88 8.65
C ARG A 103 2.62 -10.66 9.54
N TRP A 104 1.81 -9.65 9.26
CA TRP A 104 0.57 -9.39 9.99
C TRP A 104 -0.42 -10.56 9.89
N LEU A 105 -0.59 -11.12 8.69
CA LEU A 105 -1.49 -12.24 8.44
C LEU A 105 -1.01 -13.51 9.17
N VAL A 106 0.26 -13.88 9.01
CA VAL A 106 0.86 -15.07 9.66
C VAL A 106 0.73 -14.97 11.19
N GLU A 107 1.04 -13.81 11.77
CA GLU A 107 0.96 -13.61 13.22
C GLU A 107 -0.48 -13.60 13.73
N GLY A 108 -1.40 -12.97 12.99
CA GLY A 108 -2.83 -12.97 13.32
C GLY A 108 -3.47 -14.35 13.22
N LEU A 109 -3.07 -15.17 12.24
CA LEU A 109 -3.50 -16.57 12.12
C LEU A 109 -2.97 -17.45 13.26
N ARG A 110 -1.77 -17.13 13.77
CA ARG A 110 -1.18 -17.73 14.97
C ARG A 110 -1.83 -17.23 16.28
N GLY A 111 -2.84 -16.37 16.21
CA GLY A 111 -3.54 -15.82 17.38
C GLY A 111 -2.76 -14.76 18.15
N ARG A 112 -1.64 -14.26 17.60
CA ARG A 112 -0.75 -13.30 18.28
C ARG A 112 -1.06 -11.87 17.86
N ARG A 113 -1.37 -10.99 18.82
CA ARG A 113 -1.43 -9.54 18.56
C ARG A 113 -0.01 -8.98 18.59
N ARG A 114 0.54 -8.63 17.45
CA ARG A 114 1.75 -7.82 17.39
C ARG A 114 1.32 -6.36 17.24
N SER A 115 1.64 -5.53 18.24
CA SER A 115 1.72 -4.10 18.00
C SER A 115 2.86 -3.90 16.99
N LEU A 116 2.55 -3.43 15.79
CA LEU A 116 3.53 -2.77 14.95
C LEU A 116 3.96 -1.53 15.72
N LYS A 117 4.91 -1.68 16.66
CA LYS A 117 5.61 -0.54 17.25
C LYS A 117 6.54 -0.03 16.17
N LEU A 118 5.98 0.75 15.24
CA LEU A 118 6.77 1.63 14.40
C LEU A 118 7.39 2.62 15.37
N THR A 119 8.66 2.39 15.71
CA THR A 119 9.42 3.36 16.48
C THR A 119 9.44 4.67 15.69
N ALA A 120 9.39 5.82 16.37
CA ALA A 120 9.42 7.13 15.71
C ALA A 120 10.61 7.24 14.72
N ARG A 121 11.72 6.56 15.03
CA ARG A 121 12.90 6.43 14.14
C ARG A 121 12.60 5.61 12.87
N GLY A 122 11.88 4.50 12.98
CA GLY A 122 11.47 3.71 11.81
C GLY A 122 10.53 4.49 10.89
N ASN A 123 9.56 5.20 11.46
CA ASN A 123 8.70 6.12 10.69
C ASN A 123 9.48 7.27 10.08
N ALA A 124 10.40 7.90 10.81
CA ALA A 124 11.23 8.99 10.31
C ALA A 124 12.17 8.52 9.18
N VAL A 125 12.68 7.29 9.24
CA VAL A 125 13.51 6.70 8.18
C VAL A 125 12.66 6.38 6.94
N VAL A 126 11.49 5.76 7.11
CA VAL A 126 10.59 5.48 5.96
C VAL A 126 10.09 6.78 5.32
N LEU A 127 9.66 7.75 6.12
CA LEU A 127 9.23 9.07 5.64
C LEU A 127 10.40 9.87 5.06
N GLY A 128 11.59 9.77 5.64
CA GLY A 128 12.81 10.40 5.14
C GLY A 128 13.24 9.82 3.79
N ILE A 129 13.23 8.50 3.64
CA ILE A 129 13.50 7.82 2.36
C ILE A 129 12.42 8.21 1.33
N ALA A 130 11.14 8.21 1.71
CA ALA A 130 10.05 8.64 0.83
C ALA A 130 10.20 10.11 0.41
N ALA A 131 10.60 11.01 1.32
CA ALA A 131 10.81 12.43 1.05
C ALA A 131 12.05 12.68 0.19
N VAL A 132 13.18 12.04 0.49
CA VAL A 132 14.42 12.11 -0.32
C VAL A 132 14.15 11.59 -1.72
N TRP A 133 13.41 10.49 -1.84
CA TRP A 133 12.99 9.99 -3.14
C TRP A 133 12.03 10.94 -3.88
N MET A 134 11.08 11.55 -3.17
CA MET A 134 10.16 12.55 -3.75
C MET A 134 10.93 13.75 -4.33
N VAL A 135 11.96 14.22 -3.61
CA VAL A 135 12.82 15.31 -4.07
C VAL A 135 13.71 14.88 -5.23
N GLY A 136 14.34 13.71 -5.13
CA GLY A 136 15.20 13.15 -6.19
C GLY A 136 14.46 12.92 -7.51
N ARG A 137 13.24 12.34 -7.44
CA ARG A 137 12.37 12.11 -8.60
C ARG A 137 12.00 13.42 -9.30
N ASN A 138 11.69 14.47 -8.55
CA ASN A 138 11.28 15.75 -9.11
C ASN A 138 12.46 16.51 -9.74
N LEU A 139 13.69 16.32 -9.22
CA LEU A 139 14.89 16.94 -9.80
C LEU A 139 15.32 16.28 -11.11
N VAL A 140 15.21 14.95 -11.23
CA VAL A 140 15.53 14.23 -12.46
C VAL A 140 14.58 14.63 -13.60
N HIS A 141 13.32 14.91 -13.30
CA HIS A 141 12.32 15.34 -14.29
C HIS A 141 12.43 16.82 -14.71
N LEU A 142 13.18 17.63 -13.95
CA LEU A 142 13.44 19.06 -14.25
C LEU A 142 14.72 19.29 -15.07
N ILE A 143 15.57 18.27 -15.19
CA ILE A 143 16.92 18.37 -15.80
C ILE A 143 17.01 17.58 -17.12
N GLY A 144 16.01 16.76 -17.46
CA GLY A 144 15.89 16.04 -18.74
C GLY A 144 14.61 16.38 -19.48
#